data_AF-A0A920QZ61-F1
#
_entry.id   AF-A0A920QZ61-F1
#
_cell.length_a   1.000
_cell.length_b   1.000
_cell.length_c   1.000
_cell.angle_alpha   90.00
_cell.angle_beta   90.00
_cell.angle_gamma   90.00
#
_symmetry.space_group_name_H-M   'P 1'
#
loop_
_entity.id
_entity.type
_entity.pdbx_description
1 polymer ?
#
loop_
_entity_poly.entity_id
_entity_poly.type
_entity_poly.pdbx_seq_one_letter_code
_entity_poly.pdbx_strand_id
1 'polypeptide(L)'
;MSYNTQHISPQIPAKDSWVNEGLSEISAEIAGFDRSGISTFMLNPSTSLIEFDTSPANYGAANLFFAFLATHYGGTKILSAVSQNKKDGMDSIDSVLADLGFDATGQDVYANWLIANYLNPKEGPYRYKSRSLPPIKQIPQKYLAH
;
A
#
# COMPACT_ATOMS: atom_id res chain seq x y z
N MET A 1 44.75 -19.55 16.66
CA MET A 1 43.52 -19.00 17.27
C MET A 1 42.90 -18.04 16.26
N SER A 2 41.94 -18.53 15.47
CA SER A 2 41.23 -17.74 14.47
C SER A 2 39.86 -17.42 15.04
N TYR A 3 39.58 -16.15 15.32
CA TYR A 3 38.22 -15.74 15.62
C TYR A 3 37.45 -15.65 14.31
N ASN A 4 36.50 -16.57 14.14
CA ASN A 4 35.56 -16.59 13.04
C ASN A 4 34.43 -15.61 13.39
N THR A 5 34.50 -14.38 12.89
CA THR A 5 33.41 -13.42 13.07
C THR A 5 32.31 -13.79 12.10
N GLN A 6 31.34 -14.59 12.56
CA GLN A 6 30.08 -14.76 11.86
C GLN A 6 29.43 -13.38 11.73
N HIS A 7 29.43 -12.83 10.52
CA HIS A 7 28.57 -11.72 10.15
C HIS A 7 27.13 -12.21 10.26
N ILE A 8 26.52 -12.03 11.44
CA ILE A 8 25.08 -12.10 11.58
C ILE A 8 24.56 -10.80 10.97
N SER A 9 24.39 -10.77 9.65
CA SER A 9 23.48 -9.81 9.05
C SER A 9 22.11 -10.10 9.67
N PRO A 10 21.40 -9.12 10.24
CA PRO A 10 20.01 -9.33 10.58
C PRO A 10 19.30 -9.65 9.27
N GLN A 11 18.98 -10.92 9.08
CA GLN A 11 18.07 -11.38 8.05
C GLN A 11 16.74 -10.74 8.39
N ILE A 12 16.48 -9.52 7.91
CA ILE A 12 15.13 -8.98 7.90
C ILE A 12 14.39 -9.88 6.90
N PRO A 13 13.47 -10.76 7.33
CA PRO A 13 12.81 -11.66 6.40
C PRO A 13 11.68 -10.85 5.76
N ALA A 14 11.98 -9.95 4.82
CA ALA A 14 10.98 -9.06 4.25
C ALA A 14 10.37 -9.65 2.97
N LYS A 15 9.74 -10.82 3.09
CA LYS A 15 8.76 -11.31 2.10
C LYS A 15 7.31 -11.16 2.59
N ASP A 16 7.13 -10.90 3.89
CA ASP A 16 5.81 -10.70 4.53
C ASP A 16 5.58 -9.23 4.96
N SER A 17 6.48 -8.30 4.58
CA SER A 17 6.55 -6.98 5.21
C SER A 17 5.48 -6.01 4.74
N TRP A 18 5.15 -5.94 3.44
CA TRP A 18 4.32 -4.82 2.94
C TRP A 18 2.89 -4.82 3.52
N VAL A 19 2.31 -5.98 3.79
CA VAL A 19 0.99 -6.11 4.44
C VAL A 19 1.08 -5.61 5.88
N ASN A 20 2.05 -6.11 6.66
CA ASN A 20 2.23 -5.73 8.05
C ASN A 20 2.60 -4.24 8.23
N GLU A 21 3.53 -3.76 7.41
CA GLU A 21 3.91 -2.34 7.39
C GLU A 21 2.73 -1.49 6.93
N GLY A 22 2.01 -1.88 5.88
CA GLY A 22 0.84 -1.15 5.40
C GLY A 22 -0.29 -1.07 6.43
N LEU A 23 -0.58 -2.17 7.15
CA LEU A 23 -1.53 -2.18 8.26
C LEU A 23 -1.06 -1.28 9.42
N SER A 24 0.24 -1.25 9.71
CA SER A 24 0.80 -0.37 10.73
C SER A 24 0.69 1.11 10.32
N GLU A 25 1.02 1.42 9.07
CA GLU A 25 0.92 2.76 8.47
C GLU A 25 -0.51 3.30 8.51
N ILE A 26 -1.49 2.52 8.04
CA ILE A 26 -2.89 2.94 8.02
C ILE A 26 -3.48 3.02 9.43
N SER A 27 -3.05 2.15 10.36
CA SER A 27 -3.49 2.21 11.76
C SER A 27 -2.99 3.48 12.44
N ALA A 28 -1.73 3.86 12.21
CA ALA A 28 -1.17 5.10 12.70
C ALA A 28 -1.91 6.33 12.12
N GLU A 29 -2.24 6.30 10.83
CA GLU A 29 -3.04 7.36 10.22
C GLU A 29 -4.44 7.46 10.82
N ILE A 30 -5.15 6.34 10.99
CA ILE A 30 -6.48 6.31 11.63
C ILE A 30 -6.42 6.85 13.07
N ALA A 31 -5.31 6.61 13.76
CA ALA A 31 -5.07 7.13 15.11
C ALA A 31 -4.67 8.63 15.13
N GLY A 32 -4.55 9.28 13.96
CA GLY A 32 -4.27 10.71 13.85
C GLY A 32 -2.78 11.07 13.79
N PHE A 33 -1.88 10.11 13.57
CA PHE A 33 -0.46 10.37 13.38
C PHE A 33 -0.14 10.66 11.91
N ASP A 34 0.67 11.71 11.68
CA ASP A 34 1.14 12.07 10.34
C ASP A 34 2.05 11.00 9.74
N ARG A 35 1.85 10.73 8.43
CA ARG A 35 2.63 9.74 7.67
C ARG A 35 3.40 10.40 6.51
N SER A 36 4.69 10.64 6.72
CA SER A 36 5.57 11.28 5.72
C SER A 36 5.94 10.37 4.54
N GLY A 37 5.73 9.05 4.66
CA GLY A 37 5.99 8.10 3.58
C GLY A 37 5.16 8.39 2.32
N ILE A 38 3.92 8.87 2.51
CA ILE A 38 3.01 9.18 1.40
C ILE A 38 3.58 10.26 0.49
N SER A 39 4.09 11.36 1.04
CA SER A 39 4.68 12.42 0.22
C SER A 39 5.91 11.92 -0.55
N THR A 40 6.66 10.97 0.02
CA THR A 40 7.82 10.36 -0.65
C THR A 40 7.38 9.46 -1.81
N PHE A 41 6.33 8.67 -1.62
CA PHE A 41 5.74 7.86 -2.68
C PHE A 41 5.20 8.71 -3.83
N MET A 42 4.53 9.83 -3.53
CA MET A 42 4.01 10.73 -4.57
C MET A 42 5.11 11.40 -5.42
N LEU A 43 6.33 11.48 -4.89
CA LEU A 43 7.51 11.92 -5.64
C LEU A 43 8.16 10.78 -6.45
N ASN A 44 7.94 9.53 -6.07
CA ASN A 44 8.49 8.32 -6.70
C ASN A 44 7.39 7.26 -6.94
N PRO A 45 6.38 7.53 -7.80
CA PRO A 45 5.21 6.66 -7.95
C PRO A 45 5.51 5.31 -8.62
N SER A 46 6.74 5.11 -9.12
CA SER A 46 7.22 3.83 -9.64
C SER A 46 7.69 2.86 -8.54
N THR A 47 7.69 3.29 -7.27
CA THR A 47 8.03 2.41 -6.15
C THR A 47 7.07 1.23 -6.08
N SER A 48 7.63 0.03 -5.97
CA SER A 48 6.85 -1.20 -5.90
C SER A 48 6.12 -1.32 -4.56
N LEU A 49 4.85 -1.76 -4.60
CA LEU A 49 4.12 -2.14 -3.39
C LEU A 49 4.65 -3.47 -2.82
N ILE A 50 4.97 -4.42 -3.70
CA ILE A 50 5.23 -5.83 -3.34
C ILE A 50 6.73 -6.07 -3.11
N GLU A 51 7.57 -5.52 -4.00
CA GLU A 51 9.03 -5.59 -3.86
C GLU A 51 9.46 -4.52 -2.84
N PHE A 52 9.32 -4.88 -1.56
CA PHE A 52 9.39 -3.95 -0.45
C PHE A 52 10.82 -3.80 0.08
N ASP A 53 11.46 -2.66 -0.19
CA ASP A 53 12.85 -2.38 0.20
C ASP A 53 13.00 -1.57 1.50
N THR A 54 11.90 -1.34 2.22
CA THR A 54 11.80 -0.51 3.43
C THR A 54 12.14 0.98 3.24
N SER A 55 12.08 1.51 2.01
CA SER A 55 12.19 2.96 1.79
C SER A 55 10.93 3.70 2.28
N PRO A 56 11.03 5.02 2.61
CA PRO A 56 9.84 5.82 2.94
C PRO A 56 8.76 5.80 1.85
N ALA A 57 9.14 5.64 0.58
CA ALA A 57 8.18 5.51 -0.52
C ALA A 57 7.42 4.17 -0.46
N ASN A 58 8.05 3.07 -0.03
CA ASN A 58 7.37 1.78 0.13
C ASN A 58 6.33 1.85 1.25
N TYR A 59 6.67 2.48 2.37
CA TYR A 59 5.72 2.76 3.45
C TYR A 59 4.54 3.63 2.97
N GLY A 60 4.81 4.65 2.14
CA GLY A 60 3.78 5.46 1.51
C GLY A 60 2.87 4.67 0.57
N ALA A 61 3.44 3.81 -0.28
CA ALA A 61 2.70 2.94 -1.18
C ALA A 61 1.76 2.00 -0.41
N ALA A 62 2.29 1.35 0.63
CA ALA A 62 1.53 0.43 1.46
C ALA A 62 0.41 1.14 2.23
N ASN A 63 0.66 2.31 2.82
CA ASN A 63 -0.38 3.12 3.44
C ASN A 63 -1.54 3.38 2.45
N LEU A 64 -1.22 3.90 1.27
CA LEU A 64 -2.23 4.24 0.27
C LEU A 64 -3.00 3.03 -0.21
N PHE A 65 -2.34 1.88 -0.38
CA PHE A 65 -3.04 0.65 -0.76
C PHE A 65 -4.11 0.28 0.28
N PHE A 66 -3.77 0.28 1.57
CA PHE A 66 -4.74 -0.03 2.62
C PHE A 66 -5.79 1.06 2.83
N ALA A 67 -5.46 2.32 2.62
CA ALA A 67 -6.44 3.41 2.61
C ALA A 67 -7.46 3.25 1.47
N PHE A 68 -7.00 2.82 0.29
CA PHE A 68 -7.86 2.51 -0.85
C PHE A 68 -8.74 1.30 -0.54
N LEU A 69 -8.15 0.21 -0.04
CA LEU A 69 -8.86 -0.99 0.36
C LEU A 69 -9.97 -0.68 1.37
N ALA A 70 -9.67 0.06 2.43
CA ALA A 70 -10.65 0.47 3.43
C ALA A 70 -11.75 1.38 2.85
N THR A 71 -11.42 2.25 1.89
CA THR A 71 -12.41 3.16 1.27
C THR A 71 -13.49 2.39 0.53
N HIS A 72 -13.14 1.29 -0.14
CA HIS A 72 -14.03 0.60 -1.09
C HIS A 72 -14.59 -0.72 -0.57
N TYR A 73 -13.90 -1.37 0.37
CA TYR A 73 -14.21 -2.75 0.75
C TYR A 73 -14.54 -2.90 2.24
N GLY A 74 -15.36 -2.00 2.80
CA GLY A 74 -15.93 -2.18 4.13
C GLY A 74 -15.15 -1.56 5.29
N GLY A 75 -14.26 -0.61 5.03
CA GLY A 75 -13.64 0.22 6.08
C GLY A 75 -12.72 -0.54 7.02
N THR A 76 -12.84 -0.28 8.32
CA THR A 76 -12.02 -0.95 9.34
C THR A 76 -12.30 -2.45 9.43
N LYS A 77 -13.46 -2.93 8.95
CA LYS A 77 -13.80 -4.36 8.94
C LYS A 77 -12.81 -5.16 8.07
N ILE A 78 -12.50 -4.68 6.86
CA ILE A 78 -11.53 -5.38 6.00
C ILE A 78 -10.12 -5.29 6.54
N LEU A 79 -9.71 -4.15 7.11
CA LEU A 79 -8.40 -4.01 7.74
C LEU A 79 -8.22 -5.01 8.90
N SER A 80 -9.25 -5.13 9.75
CA SER A 80 -9.25 -6.12 10.84
C SER A 80 -9.20 -7.56 10.32
N ALA A 81 -9.89 -7.85 9.22
CA ALA A 81 -9.90 -9.20 8.64
C ALA A 81 -8.55 -9.56 8.02
N VAL A 82 -7.90 -8.64 7.29
CA VAL A 82 -6.53 -8.84 6.76
C VAL A 82 -5.53 -9.04 7.90
N SER A 83 -5.63 -8.25 8.98
CA SER A 83 -4.75 -8.40 10.15
C SER A 83 -4.87 -9.76 10.86
N GLN A 84 -5.99 -10.47 10.68
CA GLN A 84 -6.24 -11.78 11.32
C GLN A 84 -6.03 -12.95 10.35
N ASN A 85 -5.83 -12.67 9.06
CA ASN A 85 -5.63 -13.68 8.04
C ASN A 85 -4.22 -14.30 8.17
N LYS A 86 -4.10 -15.60 7.94
CA LYS A 86 -2.84 -16.35 8.06
C LYS A 86 -2.09 -16.52 6.75
N LYS A 87 -2.66 -16.05 5.64
CA LYS A 87 -2.01 -16.03 4.32
C LYS A 87 -1.20 -14.73 4.19
N ASP A 88 -0.25 -14.77 3.27
CA ASP A 88 0.69 -13.67 3.06
C ASP A 88 0.36 -12.88 1.80
N GLY A 89 0.81 -11.63 1.76
CA GLY A 89 0.76 -10.79 0.56
C GLY A 89 -0.63 -10.69 -0.08
N MET A 90 -0.71 -10.86 -1.41
CA MET A 90 -1.98 -10.78 -2.14
C MET A 90 -2.92 -11.95 -1.86
N ASP A 91 -2.42 -13.13 -1.51
CA ASP A 91 -3.27 -14.27 -1.15
C ASP A 91 -4.13 -13.96 0.08
N SER A 92 -3.60 -13.13 1.00
CA SER A 92 -4.34 -12.58 2.14
C SER A 92 -5.49 -11.68 1.69
N ILE A 93 -5.21 -10.77 0.76
CA ILE A 93 -6.19 -9.81 0.23
C ILE A 93 -7.31 -10.54 -0.53
N ASP A 94 -6.95 -11.47 -1.42
CA ASP A 94 -7.90 -12.30 -2.17
C ASP A 94 -8.82 -13.08 -1.24
N SER A 95 -8.23 -13.74 -0.24
CA SER A 95 -8.99 -14.52 0.74
C SER A 95 -9.99 -13.67 1.50
N VAL A 96 -9.56 -12.50 1.99
CA VAL A 96 -10.42 -11.64 2.80
C VAL A 96 -11.54 -11.00 1.97
N LEU A 97 -11.26 -10.62 0.72
CA LEU A 97 -12.29 -10.11 -0.19
C LEU A 97 -13.39 -11.15 -0.41
N ALA A 98 -12.98 -12.40 -0.71
CA ALA A 98 -13.90 -13.52 -0.88
C ALA A 98 -14.69 -13.83 0.41
N ASP A 99 -14.01 -13.89 1.56
CA ASP A 99 -14.64 -14.19 2.87
C ASP A 99 -15.66 -13.11 3.28
N LEU A 100 -15.45 -11.86 2.86
CA LEU A 100 -16.37 -10.75 3.09
C LEU A 100 -17.47 -10.64 2.03
N GLY A 101 -17.46 -11.48 1.00
CA GLY A 101 -18.48 -11.53 -0.05
C GLY A 101 -18.30 -10.47 -1.14
N PHE A 102 -17.11 -9.93 -1.33
CA PHE A 102 -16.81 -9.03 -2.44
C PHE A 102 -16.45 -9.81 -3.70
N ASP A 103 -17.01 -9.41 -4.83
CA ASP A 103 -16.66 -9.92 -6.16
C ASP A 103 -15.48 -9.12 -6.74
N ALA A 104 -14.31 -9.27 -6.12
CA ALA A 104 -13.07 -8.62 -6.52
C ALA A 104 -11.85 -9.44 -6.05
N THR A 105 -10.78 -9.38 -6.84
CA THR A 105 -9.46 -9.93 -6.47
C THR A 105 -8.53 -8.83 -5.95
N GLY A 106 -7.48 -9.20 -5.23
CA GLY A 106 -6.37 -8.33 -4.86
C GLY A 106 -5.71 -7.69 -6.09
N GLN A 107 -5.69 -8.38 -7.23
CA GLN A 107 -5.22 -7.81 -8.50
C GLN A 107 -6.15 -6.69 -9.00
N ASP A 108 -7.47 -6.84 -8.89
CA ASP A 108 -8.43 -5.78 -9.24
C ASP A 108 -8.26 -4.57 -8.32
N VAL A 109 -8.10 -4.81 -7.01
CA VAL A 109 -7.81 -3.73 -6.05
C VAL A 109 -6.51 -3.02 -6.40
N TYR A 110 -5.45 -3.77 -6.70
CA TYR A 110 -4.16 -3.20 -7.07
C TYR A 110 -4.24 -2.35 -8.34
N ALA A 111 -4.91 -2.83 -9.39
CA ALA A 111 -5.11 -2.07 -10.63
C ALA A 111 -5.90 -0.77 -10.38
N ASN A 112 -6.99 -0.85 -9.60
CA ASN A 112 -7.80 0.32 -9.28
C ASN A 112 -7.06 1.32 -8.39
N TRP A 113 -6.19 0.83 -7.49
CA TRP A 113 -5.31 1.67 -6.68
C TRP A 113 -4.27 2.41 -7.52
N LEU A 114 -3.71 1.77 -8.56
CA LEU A 114 -2.82 2.46 -9.50
C LEU A 114 -3.54 3.59 -10.23
N ILE A 115 -4.77 3.35 -10.70
CA ILE A 115 -5.62 4.37 -11.33
C ILE A 115 -5.92 5.50 -10.33
N ALA A 116 -6.25 5.15 -9.08
CA ALA A 116 -6.54 6.11 -8.02
C ALA A 116 -5.35 7.04 -7.75
N ASN A 117 -4.13 6.49 -7.70
CA ASN A 117 -2.93 7.29 -7.52
C ASN A 117 -2.68 8.20 -8.74
N TYR A 118 -2.82 7.66 -9.95
CA TYR A 118 -2.59 8.41 -11.18
C TYR A 118 -3.58 9.58 -11.37
N LEU A 119 -4.88 9.32 -11.19
CA LEU A 119 -5.94 10.30 -11.43
C LEU A 119 -6.22 11.19 -10.21
N ASN A 120 -6.03 10.66 -9.01
CA ASN A 120 -6.38 11.29 -7.72
C ASN A 120 -7.76 11.99 -7.73
N PRO A 121 -8.85 11.29 -8.12
CA PRO A 121 -10.15 11.92 -8.24
C PRO A 121 -10.77 12.15 -6.86
N LYS A 122 -11.54 13.23 -6.73
CA LYS A 122 -12.27 13.56 -5.49
C LYS A 122 -13.48 12.66 -5.26
N GLU A 123 -14.05 12.12 -6.33
CA GLU A 123 -15.28 11.33 -6.32
C GLU A 123 -15.17 10.10 -7.21
N GLY A 124 -16.16 9.20 -7.14
CA GLY A 124 -16.22 8.02 -7.98
C GLY A 124 -15.40 6.81 -7.48
N PRO A 125 -15.20 5.80 -8.35
CA PRO A 125 -14.70 4.47 -7.94
C PRO A 125 -13.20 4.44 -7.63
N TYR A 126 -12.45 5.49 -7.95
CA TYR A 126 -11.00 5.56 -7.71
C TYR A 126 -10.62 6.59 -6.64
N ARG A 127 -11.58 7.10 -5.87
CA ARG A 127 -11.30 8.09 -4.84
C ARG A 127 -10.73 7.46 -3.57
N TYR A 128 -10.05 8.28 -2.78
CA TYR A 128 -9.80 8.02 -1.36
C TYR A 128 -10.87 8.68 -0.50
N LYS A 129 -11.26 8.07 0.64
CA LYS A 129 -12.17 8.71 1.60
C LYS A 129 -11.39 9.72 2.45
N SER A 130 -11.92 10.95 2.58
CA SER A 130 -11.39 11.99 3.48
C SER A 130 -9.91 12.33 3.30
N ARG A 131 -9.37 12.23 2.08
CA ARG A 131 -7.97 12.56 1.79
C ARG A 131 -7.88 13.63 0.70
N SER A 132 -7.09 14.67 0.94
CA SER A 132 -6.57 15.57 -0.11
C SER A 132 -5.12 15.18 -0.37
N LEU A 133 -4.89 14.26 -1.31
CA LEU A 133 -3.52 13.94 -1.74
C LEU A 133 -2.93 15.10 -2.53
N PRO A 134 -1.65 15.46 -2.35
CA PRO A 134 -0.98 16.32 -3.31
C PRO A 134 -1.01 15.63 -4.67
N PRO A 135 -1.23 16.34 -5.79
CA PRO A 135 -1.22 15.72 -7.11
C PRO A 135 0.11 15.00 -7.34
N ILE A 136 0.09 13.78 -7.90
CA ILE A 136 1.29 13.19 -8.50
C ILE A 136 1.81 14.23 -9.49
N LYS A 137 3.12 14.54 -9.44
CA LYS A 137 3.73 15.37 -10.48
C LYS A 137 3.45 14.69 -11.83
N GLN A 138 2.48 15.22 -12.55
CA GLN A 138 2.21 14.80 -13.92
C GLN A 138 3.49 15.02 -14.70
N ILE A 139 4.01 13.96 -15.33
CA ILE A 139 5.01 14.12 -16.39
C ILE A 139 4.36 15.07 -17.40
N PRO A 140 4.98 16.22 -17.73
CA PRO A 140 4.30 17.24 -18.52
C PRO A 140 3.85 16.63 -19.84
N GLN A 141 2.56 16.81 -20.16
CA GLN A 141 1.86 16.22 -21.31
C GLN A 141 2.48 16.58 -22.67
N LYS A 142 3.49 17.45 -22.70
CA LYS A 142 4.29 17.85 -23.86
C LYS A 142 5.12 16.72 -24.50
N TYR A 143 5.11 15.51 -23.94
CA TYR A 143 5.84 14.35 -24.46
C TYR A 143 4.94 13.24 -25.05
N LEU A 144 3.61 13.44 -25.12
CA LEU A 144 2.66 12.45 -25.65
C LEU A 144 2.09 12.79 -27.03
N ALA A 145 2.82 13.57 -27.84
CA ALA A 145 2.49 13.76 -29.25
C ALA A 145 3.61 13.16 -30.12
N HIS A 146 3.40 11.93 -30.59
CA HIS A 146 3.97 11.39 -31.82
C HIS A 146 3.00 10.39 -32.43
#